data_AF-A0A8H7TV64-F1
#
_entry.id   AF-A0A8H7TV64-F1
#
_cell.length_a   1.000
_cell.length_b   1.000
_cell.length_c   1.000
_cell.angle_alpha   90.00
_cell.angle_beta   90.00
_cell.angle_gamma   90.00
#
_symmetry.space_group_name_H-M   'P 1'
#
loop_
_entity.id
_entity.type
_entity.pdbx_description
1 polymer ?
#
loop_
_entity_poly.entity_id
_entity_poly.type
_entity_poly.pdbx_seq_one_letter_code
_entity_poly.pdbx_strand_id
1 'polypeptide(L)'
;MVLLERTCKLFDRGKFSSIHHQGILQMMERKGPPDLNDDLDITVTNEVHGLMISGYSVESCASFIEKSEWQDVMAKCAFKHPKVSSLEPLTSVDLMIIYDFSKGIFSWLNTMHQIRTNPHGDENEALSIIFEQKLRDMLTKIRKLAAESFELAMKEGAVTERDDPTSIVGKRIDFKSALMCQVFMSLHLIQMTALRMLYEMSIVYGSPDPELWDQFRDVAVENWKALPYILSLESIVASNTIATVFIGYEAGNEEEKLYLQNVMLSVDEYLGRYPKDRARLDTVILEAGKLLTGLKPVLKELPNNS
;
A
#
# COMPACT_ATOMS: atom_id res chain seq x y z
N MET A 1 0.33 -1.36 22.70
CA MET A 1 1.61 -1.76 22.08
C MET A 1 1.90 -1.03 20.78
N VAL A 2 0.91 -0.73 19.92
CA VAL A 2 1.11 0.12 18.73
C VAL A 2 1.69 1.49 19.08
N LEU A 3 1.22 2.11 20.19
CA LEU A 3 1.85 3.32 20.72
C LEU A 3 3.33 3.11 21.03
N LEU A 4 3.73 2.00 21.65
CA LEU A 4 5.14 1.71 21.92
C LEU A 4 5.95 1.50 20.64
N GLU A 5 5.40 0.84 19.62
CA GLU A 5 6.05 0.71 18.31
C GLU A 5 6.22 2.09 17.64
N ARG A 6 5.20 2.95 17.67
CA ARG A 6 5.27 4.34 17.18
C ARG A 6 6.27 5.17 18.00
N THR A 7 6.29 5.00 19.32
CA THR A 7 7.26 5.61 20.24
C THR A 7 8.69 5.15 19.92
N CYS A 8 8.92 3.86 19.68
CA CYS A 8 10.23 3.37 19.28
C CYS A 8 10.66 3.92 17.93
N LYS A 9 9.77 3.99 16.94
CA LYS A 9 10.08 4.67 15.66
C LYS A 9 10.43 6.15 15.86
N LEU A 10 9.83 6.80 16.86
CA LEU A 10 10.08 8.20 17.21
C LEU A 10 11.43 8.44 17.90
N PHE A 11 11.82 7.54 18.79
CA PHE A 11 12.96 7.74 19.70
C PHE A 11 14.20 6.90 19.34
N ASP A 12 14.06 5.77 18.65
CA ASP A 12 15.16 4.88 18.21
C ASP A 12 15.41 5.05 16.70
N ARG A 13 15.79 6.27 16.32
CA ARG A 13 15.95 6.71 14.92
C ARG A 13 17.01 5.89 14.19
N GLY A 14 16.78 5.61 12.90
CA GLY A 14 17.72 4.90 12.03
C GLY A 14 17.91 3.41 12.32
N LYS A 15 17.30 2.86 13.38
CA LYS A 15 17.31 1.42 13.68
C LYS A 15 15.97 0.79 13.36
N PHE A 16 15.96 -0.11 12.39
CA PHE A 16 14.80 -0.99 12.14
C PHE A 16 14.76 -2.11 13.19
N SER A 17 14.36 -1.78 14.43
CA SER A 17 14.03 -2.81 15.42
C SER A 17 12.61 -3.32 15.16
N SER A 18 12.48 -4.55 14.66
CA SER A 18 11.20 -5.23 14.52
C SER A 18 10.72 -5.87 15.83
N ILE A 19 11.42 -5.69 16.96
CA ILE A 19 11.13 -6.42 18.21
C ILE A 19 9.71 -6.15 18.71
N HIS A 20 9.26 -4.89 18.69
CA HIS A 20 7.88 -4.57 19.09
C HIS A 20 6.86 -5.12 18.12
N HIS A 21 7.16 -5.07 16.82
CA HIS A 21 6.32 -5.66 15.80
C HIS A 21 6.18 -7.16 16.05
N GLN A 22 7.28 -7.91 16.15
CA GLN A 22 7.29 -9.35 16.45
C GLN A 22 6.56 -9.67 17.76
N GLY A 23 6.73 -8.84 18.80
CA GLY A 23 5.98 -8.97 20.05
C GLY A 23 4.48 -8.80 19.89
N ILE A 24 4.02 -7.85 19.05
CA ILE A 24 2.61 -7.69 18.69
C ILE A 24 2.10 -8.95 17.97
N LEU A 25 2.84 -9.45 16.96
CA LEU A 25 2.42 -10.64 16.21
C LEU A 25 2.27 -11.86 17.10
N GLN A 26 3.27 -12.14 17.96
CA GLN A 26 3.23 -13.27 18.87
C GLN A 26 2.10 -13.15 19.90
N MET A 27 1.83 -11.95 20.40
CA MET A 27 0.71 -11.71 21.32
C MET A 27 -0.63 -11.97 20.62
N MET A 28 -0.82 -11.46 19.41
CA MET A 28 -2.06 -11.65 18.64
C MET A 28 -2.27 -13.13 18.29
N GLU A 29 -1.21 -13.81 17.85
CA GLU A 29 -1.27 -15.24 17.53
C GLU A 29 -1.71 -16.08 18.75
N ARG A 30 -1.14 -15.80 19.93
CA ARG A 30 -1.48 -16.52 21.17
C ARG A 30 -2.87 -16.18 21.69
N LYS A 31 -3.33 -14.96 21.48
CA LYS A 31 -4.66 -14.50 21.90
C LYS A 31 -5.77 -15.22 21.12
N GLY A 32 -5.56 -15.43 19.82
CA GLY A 32 -6.60 -15.90 18.92
C GLY A 32 -7.49 -14.77 18.38
N PRO A 33 -8.50 -15.10 17.55
CA PRO A 33 -9.37 -14.11 16.91
C PRO A 33 -10.06 -13.20 17.95
N PRO A 34 -10.35 -11.92 17.61
CA PRO A 34 -10.94 -10.99 18.56
C PRO A 34 -12.37 -11.37 18.96
N ASP A 35 -12.76 -11.07 20.20
CA ASP A 35 -14.15 -11.18 20.62
C ASP A 35 -14.97 -10.05 20.01
N LEU A 36 -15.96 -10.42 19.19
CA LEU A 36 -16.85 -9.46 18.53
C LEU A 36 -17.80 -8.75 19.49
N ASN A 37 -17.86 -9.14 20.77
CA ASN A 37 -18.65 -8.46 21.80
C ASN A 37 -17.81 -7.51 22.66
N ASP A 38 -16.49 -7.47 22.45
CA ASP A 38 -15.56 -6.58 23.14
C ASP A 38 -15.09 -5.47 22.18
N ASP A 39 -15.60 -4.25 22.38
CA ASP A 39 -15.27 -3.09 21.56
C ASP A 39 -13.77 -2.73 21.63
N LEU A 40 -13.13 -2.96 22.79
CA LEU A 40 -11.68 -2.74 22.93
C LEU A 40 -10.92 -3.75 22.08
N ASP A 41 -11.36 -5.00 22.06
CA ASP A 41 -10.73 -6.06 21.26
C ASP A 41 -10.81 -5.76 19.77
N ILE A 42 -12.00 -5.38 19.28
CA ILE A 42 -12.21 -4.96 17.90
C ILE A 42 -11.30 -3.78 17.55
N THR A 43 -11.25 -2.77 18.43
CA THR A 43 -10.47 -1.55 18.19
C THR A 43 -8.97 -1.85 18.12
N VAL A 44 -8.44 -2.60 19.09
CA VAL A 44 -7.03 -2.99 19.11
C VAL A 44 -6.69 -3.81 17.87
N THR A 45 -7.55 -4.76 17.51
CA THR A 45 -7.33 -5.65 16.37
C THR A 45 -7.32 -4.88 15.04
N ASN A 46 -8.23 -3.93 14.86
CA ASN A 46 -8.23 -3.04 13.70
C ASN A 46 -6.95 -2.18 13.65
N GLU A 47 -6.48 -1.67 14.80
CA GLU A 47 -5.27 -0.85 14.88
C GLU A 47 -4.00 -1.67 14.53
N VAL A 48 -3.92 -2.93 14.95
CA VAL A 48 -2.76 -3.79 14.65
C VAL A 48 -2.86 -4.49 13.30
N HIS A 49 -4.01 -4.46 12.61
CA HIS A 49 -4.22 -5.24 11.40
C HIS A 49 -3.18 -4.98 10.31
N GLY A 50 -2.83 -3.71 10.07
CA GLY A 50 -1.78 -3.36 9.11
C GLY A 50 -0.39 -3.89 9.50
N LEU A 51 -0.10 -3.98 10.80
CA LEU A 51 1.12 -4.61 11.31
C LEU A 51 1.07 -6.12 11.07
N MET A 52 -0.06 -6.76 11.41
CA MET A 52 -0.24 -8.19 11.19
C MET A 52 -0.09 -8.57 9.71
N ILE A 53 -0.63 -7.77 8.79
CA ILE A 53 -0.41 -7.91 7.34
C ILE A 53 1.08 -7.80 7.01
N SER A 54 1.74 -6.71 7.41
CA SER A 54 3.13 -6.45 7.02
C SER A 54 4.16 -7.42 7.65
N GLY A 55 3.95 -7.90 8.87
CA GLY A 55 4.88 -8.76 9.59
C GLY A 55 5.06 -10.16 9.01
N TYR A 56 3.99 -10.77 8.51
CA TYR A 56 4.05 -12.12 7.94
C TYR A 56 4.52 -12.16 6.49
N SER A 57 4.58 -10.99 5.83
CA SER A 57 5.06 -10.87 4.45
C SER A 57 6.52 -11.34 4.29
N VAL A 58 7.33 -11.19 5.34
CA VAL A 58 8.78 -11.42 5.30
C VAL A 58 9.17 -12.89 5.55
N GLU A 59 8.36 -13.65 6.30
CA GLU A 59 8.82 -14.94 6.86
C GLU A 59 8.27 -16.20 6.16
N SER A 60 7.50 -16.09 5.08
CA SER A 60 6.99 -17.24 4.26
C SER A 60 6.20 -18.33 5.02
N CYS A 61 5.90 -18.13 6.30
CA CYS A 61 5.03 -19.02 7.06
C CYS A 61 3.58 -18.63 6.79
N ALA A 62 2.72 -19.63 6.56
CA ALA A 62 1.27 -19.44 6.46
C ALA A 62 0.81 -18.57 7.63
N SER A 63 0.37 -17.35 7.33
CA SER A 63 0.02 -16.39 8.36
C SER A 63 -1.16 -16.94 9.15
N PHE A 64 -1.15 -16.82 10.48
CA PHE A 64 -2.33 -17.23 11.26
C PHE A 64 -3.61 -16.47 10.83
N ILE A 65 -3.45 -15.30 10.21
CA ILE A 65 -4.53 -14.48 9.65
C ILE A 65 -5.19 -15.18 8.46
N GLU A 66 -4.48 -16.06 7.75
CA GLU A 66 -5.02 -16.82 6.63
C GLU A 66 -5.93 -17.96 7.09
N LYS A 67 -5.93 -18.32 8.38
CA LYS A 67 -6.87 -19.30 8.93
C LYS A 67 -8.30 -18.77 8.82
N SER A 68 -9.24 -19.63 8.41
CA SER A 68 -10.64 -19.25 8.14
C SER A 68 -11.30 -18.53 9.32
N GLU A 69 -11.05 -18.99 10.55
CA GLU A 69 -11.57 -18.37 11.78
C GLU A 69 -11.14 -16.90 11.93
N TRP A 70 -9.89 -16.58 11.61
CA TRP A 70 -9.39 -15.22 11.66
C TRP A 70 -10.00 -14.39 10.55
N GLN A 71 -10.03 -14.91 9.32
CA GLN A 71 -10.57 -14.19 8.18
C GLN A 71 -12.04 -13.76 8.38
N ASP A 72 -12.87 -14.66 8.91
CA ASP A 72 -14.30 -14.41 9.13
C ASP A 72 -14.53 -13.38 10.23
N VAL A 73 -13.76 -13.47 11.31
CA VAL A 73 -13.88 -12.54 12.44
C VAL A 73 -13.32 -11.17 12.06
N MET A 74 -12.19 -11.09 11.36
CA MET A 74 -11.60 -9.83 10.89
C MET A 74 -12.51 -9.10 9.92
N ALA A 75 -13.19 -9.83 9.02
CA ALA A 75 -14.19 -9.22 8.13
C ALA A 75 -15.33 -8.57 8.95
N LYS A 76 -15.80 -9.23 10.02
CA LYS A 76 -16.83 -8.69 10.92
C LYS A 76 -16.32 -7.50 11.75
N CYS A 77 -15.06 -7.51 12.18
CA CYS A 77 -14.42 -6.37 12.85
C CYS A 77 -14.35 -5.13 11.95
N ALA A 78 -14.08 -5.31 10.65
CA ALA A 78 -14.07 -4.21 9.69
C ALA A 78 -15.46 -3.54 9.58
N PHE A 79 -16.55 -4.31 9.65
CA PHE A 79 -17.92 -3.76 9.68
C PHE A 79 -18.29 -3.03 10.96
N LYS A 80 -17.73 -3.46 12.10
CA LYS A 80 -18.01 -2.87 13.42
C LYS A 80 -17.14 -1.65 13.73
N HIS A 81 -16.22 -1.29 12.84
CA HIS A 81 -15.39 -0.11 13.04
C HIS A 81 -16.31 1.11 13.28
N PRO A 82 -16.13 1.86 14.38
CA PRO A 82 -16.92 3.06 14.61
C PRO A 82 -16.82 3.93 13.37
N LYS A 83 -17.97 4.44 12.90
CA LYS A 83 -18.02 5.43 11.80
C LYS A 83 -17.07 6.54 12.16
N VAL A 84 -15.88 6.52 11.57
CA VAL A 84 -14.95 7.62 11.76
C VAL A 84 -15.57 8.75 10.96
N SER A 85 -16.17 9.73 11.63
CA SER A 85 -16.83 10.87 10.99
C SER A 85 -15.92 11.63 10.03
N SER A 86 -14.60 11.39 10.08
CA SER A 86 -13.60 11.93 9.16
C SER A 86 -13.40 11.13 7.87
N LEU A 87 -14.10 10.00 7.67
CA LEU A 87 -14.04 9.15 6.47
C LEU A 87 -15.26 9.30 5.56
N GLU A 88 -16.27 10.08 5.95
CA GLU A 88 -17.31 10.49 5.00
C GLU A 88 -16.62 11.13 3.78
N PRO A 89 -16.85 10.59 2.57
CA PRO A 89 -18.06 9.88 2.17
C PRO A 89 -18.01 8.34 2.04
N LEU A 90 -16.94 7.67 2.47
CA LEU A 90 -16.80 6.21 2.28
C LEU A 90 -17.85 5.42 3.06
N THR A 91 -18.50 4.49 2.38
CA THR A 91 -19.43 3.53 2.96
C THR A 91 -18.70 2.31 3.53
N SER A 92 -19.37 1.52 4.36
CA SER A 92 -18.81 0.23 4.83
C SER A 92 -18.53 -0.74 3.68
N VAL A 93 -19.25 -0.65 2.56
CA VAL A 93 -19.01 -1.48 1.36
C VAL A 93 -17.68 -1.10 0.72
N ASP A 94 -17.36 0.19 0.70
CA ASP A 94 -16.12 0.71 0.12
C ASP A 94 -14.90 0.23 0.90
N LEU A 95 -15.00 0.25 2.22
CA LEU A 95 -13.98 -0.29 3.12
C LEU A 95 -13.77 -1.80 2.92
N MET A 96 -14.83 -2.54 2.58
CA MET A 96 -14.72 -3.97 2.28
C MET A 96 -13.93 -4.26 1.01
N ILE A 97 -14.02 -3.41 -0.02
CA ILE A 97 -13.22 -3.58 -1.25
C ILE A 97 -11.73 -3.43 -0.93
N ILE A 98 -11.36 -2.44 -0.12
CA ILE A 98 -9.98 -2.21 0.33
C ILE A 98 -9.50 -3.39 1.20
N TYR A 99 -10.37 -3.88 2.08
CA TYR A 99 -10.09 -5.04 2.92
C TYR A 99 -9.87 -6.32 2.10
N ASP A 100 -10.73 -6.58 1.10
CA ASP A 100 -10.62 -7.76 0.23
C ASP A 100 -9.29 -7.77 -0.53
N PHE A 101 -8.84 -6.62 -1.02
CA PHE A 101 -7.50 -6.48 -1.59
C PHE A 101 -6.42 -6.79 -0.55
N SER A 102 -6.51 -6.15 0.63
CA SER A 102 -5.50 -6.30 1.70
C SER A 102 -5.39 -7.74 2.19
N LYS A 103 -6.50 -8.48 2.17
CA LYS A 103 -6.56 -9.91 2.48
C LYS A 103 -5.87 -10.76 1.42
N GLY A 104 -6.02 -10.41 0.15
CA GLY A 104 -5.51 -11.19 -0.99
C GLY A 104 -4.08 -10.86 -1.41
N ILE A 105 -3.56 -9.69 -1.03
CA ILE A 105 -2.35 -9.14 -1.65
C ILE A 105 -1.13 -10.07 -1.59
N PHE A 106 -0.86 -10.73 -0.47
CA PHE A 106 0.30 -11.63 -0.39
C PHE A 106 0.18 -12.86 -1.29
N SER A 107 -1.00 -13.46 -1.34
CA SER A 107 -1.27 -14.53 -2.30
C SER A 107 -1.05 -14.03 -3.73
N TRP A 108 -1.44 -12.79 -4.04
CA TRP A 108 -1.24 -12.21 -5.37
C TRP A 108 0.22 -11.97 -5.70
N LEU A 109 1.01 -11.43 -4.74
CA LEU A 109 2.45 -11.25 -4.91
C LEU A 109 3.15 -12.59 -5.17
N ASN A 110 2.78 -13.63 -4.42
CA ASN A 110 3.33 -14.98 -4.58
C ASN A 110 2.93 -15.60 -5.92
N THR A 111 1.66 -15.50 -6.31
CA THR A 111 1.17 -15.96 -7.63
C THR A 111 1.90 -15.25 -8.76
N MET A 112 2.07 -13.93 -8.67
CA MET A 112 2.79 -13.16 -9.68
C MET A 112 4.25 -13.58 -9.78
N HIS A 113 4.92 -13.81 -8.64
CA HIS A 113 6.28 -14.32 -8.61
C HIS A 113 6.37 -15.71 -9.24
N GLN A 114 5.47 -16.63 -8.87
CA GLN A 114 5.39 -17.99 -9.41
C GLN A 114 5.26 -17.96 -10.94
N ILE A 115 4.29 -17.20 -11.48
CA ILE A 115 4.07 -17.05 -12.92
C ILE A 115 5.35 -16.54 -13.59
N ARG A 116 5.98 -15.48 -13.06
CA ARG A 116 7.19 -14.90 -13.68
C ARG A 116 8.37 -15.88 -13.71
N THR A 117 8.52 -16.70 -12.66
CA THR A 117 9.65 -17.64 -12.57
C THR A 117 9.52 -18.85 -13.49
N ASN A 118 8.30 -19.26 -13.84
CA ASN A 118 8.05 -20.41 -14.72
C ASN A 118 6.78 -20.20 -15.57
N PRO A 119 6.79 -19.27 -16.54
CA PRO A 119 5.56 -18.81 -17.20
C PRO A 119 4.91 -19.84 -18.13
N HIS A 120 5.69 -20.79 -18.64
CA HIS A 120 5.25 -21.84 -19.57
C HIS A 120 5.11 -23.22 -18.92
N GLY A 121 5.06 -23.29 -17.58
CA GLY A 121 4.62 -24.51 -16.91
C GLY A 121 3.11 -24.71 -17.11
N ASP A 122 2.68 -25.93 -17.41
CA ASP A 122 1.27 -26.26 -17.71
C ASP A 122 0.28 -25.69 -16.69
N GLU A 123 0.61 -25.74 -15.39
CA GLU A 123 -0.22 -25.19 -14.31
C GLU A 123 -0.20 -23.65 -14.25
N ASN A 124 0.92 -23.02 -14.62
CA ASN A 124 1.13 -21.58 -14.51
C ASN A 124 0.43 -20.81 -15.64
N GLU A 125 0.26 -21.41 -16.82
CA GLU A 125 -0.51 -20.82 -17.91
C GLU A 125 -2.01 -20.76 -17.56
N ALA A 126 -2.57 -21.84 -17.00
CA ALA A 126 -3.95 -21.81 -16.52
C ALA A 126 -4.14 -20.85 -15.33
N LEU A 127 -3.16 -20.83 -14.41
CA LEU A 127 -3.16 -19.92 -13.27
C LEU A 127 -3.10 -18.46 -13.69
N SER A 128 -2.33 -18.11 -14.73
CA SER A 128 -2.19 -16.74 -15.20
C SER A 128 -3.49 -16.20 -15.76
N ILE A 129 -4.25 -16.98 -16.53
CA ILE A 129 -5.57 -16.57 -17.05
C ILE A 129 -6.53 -16.25 -15.89
N ILE A 130 -6.59 -17.12 -14.88
CA ILE A 130 -7.45 -16.93 -13.71
C ILE A 130 -7.00 -15.70 -12.91
N PHE A 131 -5.69 -15.53 -12.75
CA PHE A 131 -5.12 -14.42 -11.99
C PHE A 131 -5.32 -13.08 -12.70
N GLU A 132 -5.15 -13.03 -14.01
CA GLU A 132 -5.42 -11.85 -14.84
C GLU A 132 -6.87 -11.39 -14.68
N GLN A 133 -7.83 -12.31 -14.79
CA GLN A 133 -9.25 -11.98 -14.59
C GLN A 133 -9.51 -11.41 -13.19
N LYS A 134 -8.92 -12.01 -12.14
CA LYS A 134 -9.04 -11.51 -10.76
C LYS A 134 -8.49 -10.08 -10.62
N LEU A 135 -7.34 -9.80 -11.23
CA LEU A 135 -6.74 -8.47 -11.22
C LEU A 135 -7.63 -7.44 -11.95
N ARG A 136 -8.18 -7.80 -13.11
CA ARG A 136 -9.10 -6.92 -13.88
C ARG A 136 -10.40 -6.66 -13.14
N ASP A 137 -10.98 -7.68 -12.50
CA ASP A 137 -12.19 -7.53 -11.68
C ASP A 137 -11.94 -6.59 -10.50
N MET A 138 -10.80 -6.75 -9.81
CA MET A 138 -10.42 -5.84 -8.72
C MET A 138 -10.18 -4.42 -9.22
N LEU A 139 -9.44 -4.27 -10.33
CA LEU A 139 -9.16 -2.98 -10.93
C LEU A 139 -10.44 -2.22 -11.31
N THR A 140 -11.44 -2.94 -11.83
CA THR A 140 -12.75 -2.37 -12.15
C THR A 140 -13.48 -1.87 -10.89
N LYS A 141 -13.53 -2.69 -9.84
CA LYS A 141 -14.18 -2.33 -8.57
C LYS A 141 -13.50 -1.13 -7.91
N ILE A 142 -12.17 -1.13 -7.84
CA ILE A 142 -11.41 -0.07 -7.16
C ILE A 142 -11.45 1.24 -7.94
N ARG A 143 -11.45 1.22 -9.27
CA ARG A 143 -11.58 2.42 -10.10
C ARG A 143 -12.93 3.08 -9.91
N LYS A 144 -13.99 2.29 -9.97
CA LYS A 144 -15.35 2.76 -9.71
C LYS A 144 -15.42 3.39 -8.32
N LEU A 145 -14.91 2.68 -7.31
CA LEU A 145 -14.87 3.18 -5.94
C LEU A 145 -14.11 4.51 -5.83
N ALA A 146 -12.91 4.58 -6.40
CA ALA A 146 -12.08 5.78 -6.34
C ALA A 146 -12.77 6.98 -7.01
N ALA A 147 -13.37 6.78 -8.18
CA ALA A 147 -14.11 7.82 -8.88
C ALA A 147 -15.30 8.33 -8.05
N GLU A 148 -16.17 7.43 -7.58
CA GLU A 148 -17.38 7.79 -6.83
C GLU A 148 -17.02 8.46 -5.49
N SER A 149 -16.03 7.94 -4.77
CA SER A 149 -15.58 8.48 -3.48
C SER A 149 -14.95 9.85 -3.63
N PHE A 150 -14.10 10.04 -4.66
CA PHE A 150 -13.39 11.30 -4.87
C PHE A 150 -14.32 12.39 -5.39
N GLU A 151 -15.25 12.05 -6.29
CA GLU A 151 -16.27 12.99 -6.76
C GLU A 151 -17.13 13.50 -5.61
N LEU A 152 -17.60 12.60 -4.74
CA LEU A 152 -18.39 12.98 -3.58
C LEU A 152 -17.58 13.79 -2.56
N ALA A 153 -16.32 13.41 -2.30
CA ALA A 153 -15.44 14.13 -1.39
C ALA A 153 -15.10 15.55 -1.91
N MET A 154 -14.96 15.72 -3.23
CA MET A 154 -14.80 17.02 -3.88
C MET A 154 -16.08 17.86 -3.73
N LYS A 155 -17.25 17.27 -3.98
CA LYS A 155 -18.56 17.94 -3.84
C LYS A 155 -18.82 18.43 -2.41
N GLU A 156 -18.41 17.66 -1.41
CA GLU A 156 -18.53 18.00 0.01
C GLU A 156 -17.41 18.94 0.52
N GLY A 157 -16.44 19.26 -0.33
CA GLY A 157 -15.27 20.07 0.03
C GLY A 157 -14.30 19.38 0.98
N ALA A 158 -14.40 18.05 1.13
CA ALA A 158 -13.43 17.24 1.87
C ALA A 158 -12.11 17.09 1.11
N VAL A 159 -12.14 17.28 -0.20
CA VAL A 159 -11.00 17.30 -1.11
C VAL A 159 -11.10 18.55 -1.98
N THR A 160 -9.98 19.22 -2.23
CA THR A 160 -9.91 20.30 -3.23
C THR A 160 -8.67 20.19 -4.09
N GLU A 161 -8.81 20.25 -5.41
CA GLU A 161 -7.69 20.38 -6.35
C GLU A 161 -7.39 21.87 -6.61
N ARG A 162 -6.10 22.23 -6.63
CA ARG A 162 -5.62 23.60 -6.88
C ARG A 162 -4.36 23.58 -7.74
N ASP A 163 -4.11 24.68 -8.44
CA ASP A 163 -2.85 24.87 -9.14
C ASP A 163 -1.70 25.01 -8.13
N ASP A 164 -0.58 24.34 -8.40
CA ASP A 164 0.63 24.39 -7.58
C ASP A 164 1.86 24.35 -8.48
N PRO A 165 2.54 25.49 -8.72
CA PRO A 165 3.70 25.55 -9.59
C PRO A 165 4.93 24.84 -8.99
N THR A 166 4.91 24.47 -7.72
CA THR A 166 5.98 23.71 -7.06
C THR A 166 5.77 22.19 -7.12
N SER A 167 4.57 21.77 -7.49
CA SER A 167 4.25 20.36 -7.74
C SER A 167 4.76 19.94 -9.11
N ILE A 168 5.32 18.73 -9.20
CA ILE A 168 5.83 18.17 -10.47
C ILE A 168 4.74 18.04 -11.54
N VAL A 169 3.48 17.92 -11.12
CA VAL A 169 2.31 17.82 -12.00
C VAL A 169 1.59 19.16 -12.20
N GLY A 170 2.12 20.26 -11.65
CA GLY A 170 1.52 21.60 -11.71
C GLY A 170 0.24 21.78 -10.89
N LYS A 171 -0.19 20.73 -10.19
CA LYS A 171 -1.40 20.69 -9.36
C LYS A 171 -1.14 20.05 -8.01
N ARG A 172 -1.97 20.41 -7.03
CA ARG A 172 -2.01 19.77 -5.71
C ARG A 172 -3.43 19.41 -5.32
N ILE A 173 -3.57 18.33 -4.57
CA ILE A 173 -4.82 17.96 -3.90
C ILE A 173 -4.65 18.23 -2.41
N ASP A 174 -5.53 19.06 -1.86
CA ASP A 174 -5.66 19.29 -0.43
C ASP A 174 -6.77 18.42 0.14
N PHE A 175 -6.53 17.84 1.32
CA PHE A 175 -7.48 16.99 2.02
C PHE A 175 -7.89 17.61 3.35
N LYS A 176 -9.17 17.46 3.71
CA LYS A 176 -9.71 17.88 5.01
C LYS A 176 -9.09 17.13 6.19
N SER A 177 -8.59 15.92 5.96
CA SER A 177 -7.92 15.11 6.98
C SER A 177 -6.79 14.24 6.38
N ALA A 178 -5.79 13.93 7.20
CA ALA A 178 -4.71 13.03 6.83
C ALA A 178 -5.23 11.61 6.52
N LEU A 179 -6.32 11.20 7.18
CA LEU A 179 -6.93 9.91 6.95
C LEU A 179 -7.59 9.83 5.56
N MET A 180 -8.24 10.90 5.10
CA MET A 180 -8.77 10.97 3.73
C MET A 180 -7.65 10.85 2.69
N CYS A 181 -6.52 11.54 2.93
CA CYS A 181 -5.32 11.40 2.10
C CYS A 181 -4.85 9.93 2.09
N GLN A 182 -4.74 9.27 3.25
CA GLN A 182 -4.33 7.86 3.32
C GLN A 182 -5.24 6.93 2.52
N VAL A 183 -6.57 7.13 2.57
CA VAL A 183 -7.47 6.31 1.74
C VAL A 183 -7.26 6.59 0.26
N PHE A 184 -7.21 7.86 -0.14
CA PHE A 184 -6.92 8.24 -1.53
C PHE A 184 -5.64 7.55 -2.04
N MET A 185 -4.57 7.63 -1.26
CA MET A 185 -3.29 7.02 -1.60
C MET A 185 -3.39 5.49 -1.66
N SER A 186 -4.14 4.87 -0.74
CA SER A 186 -4.36 3.41 -0.75
C SER A 186 -5.14 2.94 -1.98
N LEU A 187 -6.17 3.67 -2.41
CA LEU A 187 -6.93 3.35 -3.62
C LEU A 187 -6.04 3.40 -4.88
N HIS A 188 -5.14 4.39 -4.95
CA HIS A 188 -4.17 4.49 -6.05
C HIS A 188 -3.10 3.42 -5.98
N LEU A 189 -2.62 3.06 -4.78
CA LEU A 189 -1.68 1.96 -4.57
C LEU A 189 -2.23 0.65 -5.13
N ILE A 190 -3.49 0.33 -4.81
CA ILE A 190 -4.18 -0.87 -5.28
C ILE A 190 -4.24 -0.89 -6.81
N GLN A 191 -4.66 0.22 -7.41
CA GLN A 191 -4.73 0.38 -8.87
C GLN A 191 -3.37 0.20 -9.53
N MET A 192 -2.35 0.92 -9.06
CA MET A 192 -0.98 0.83 -9.58
C MET A 192 -0.42 -0.59 -9.47
N THR A 193 -0.67 -1.27 -8.34
CA THR A 193 -0.22 -2.65 -8.12
C THR A 193 -0.85 -3.59 -9.15
N ALA A 194 -2.17 -3.54 -9.32
CA ALA A 194 -2.87 -4.39 -10.28
C ALA A 194 -2.45 -4.11 -11.73
N LEU A 195 -2.36 -2.83 -12.12
CA LEU A 195 -1.92 -2.41 -13.45
C LEU A 195 -0.49 -2.87 -13.75
N ARG A 196 0.42 -2.70 -12.81
CA ARG A 196 1.82 -3.11 -12.99
C ARG A 196 1.98 -4.63 -13.10
N MET A 197 1.21 -5.40 -12.33
CA MET A 197 1.15 -6.87 -12.44
C MET A 197 0.60 -7.31 -13.81
N LEU A 198 -0.53 -6.72 -14.24
CA LEU A 198 -1.12 -7.01 -15.55
C LEU A 198 -0.14 -6.69 -16.70
N TYR A 199 0.53 -5.53 -16.63
CA TYR A 199 1.54 -5.14 -17.60
C TYR A 199 2.71 -6.13 -17.63
N GLU A 200 3.22 -6.55 -16.47
CA GLU A 200 4.28 -7.57 -16.43
C GLU A 200 3.83 -8.89 -17.05
N MET A 201 2.60 -9.35 -16.77
CA MET A 201 2.07 -10.57 -17.37
C MET A 201 2.05 -10.46 -18.90
N SER A 202 1.66 -9.31 -19.44
CA SER A 202 1.67 -9.05 -20.88
C SER A 202 3.08 -9.18 -21.49
N ILE A 203 4.12 -8.72 -20.76
CA ILE A 203 5.53 -8.88 -21.17
C ILE A 203 5.94 -10.35 -21.14
N VAL A 204 5.63 -11.04 -20.03
CA VAL A 204 6.01 -12.44 -19.78
C VAL A 204 5.46 -13.38 -20.86
N TYR A 205 4.24 -13.12 -21.33
CA TYR A 205 3.61 -13.89 -22.42
C TYR A 205 3.87 -13.33 -23.83
N GLY A 206 4.78 -12.36 -23.96
CA GLY A 206 5.29 -11.90 -25.26
C GLY A 206 4.37 -10.95 -26.02
N SER A 207 3.37 -10.36 -25.37
CA SER A 207 2.47 -9.35 -25.97
C SER A 207 2.34 -8.12 -25.06
N PRO A 208 3.39 -7.29 -24.92
CA PRO A 208 3.35 -6.10 -24.08
C PRO A 208 2.16 -5.20 -24.44
N ASP A 209 1.34 -4.87 -23.45
CA ASP A 209 0.18 -4.01 -23.62
C ASP A 209 0.53 -2.57 -23.19
N PRO A 210 0.79 -1.64 -24.14
CA PRO A 210 1.15 -0.27 -23.80
C PRO A 210 0.01 0.48 -23.11
N GLU A 211 -1.25 0.08 -23.31
CA GLU A 211 -2.40 0.74 -22.70
C GLU A 211 -2.39 0.54 -21.17
N LEU A 212 -1.94 -0.62 -20.69
CA LEU A 212 -1.77 -0.89 -19.26
C LEU A 212 -0.68 0.00 -18.65
N TRP A 213 0.39 0.26 -19.39
CA TRP A 213 1.47 1.14 -18.95
C TRP A 213 1.04 2.61 -18.89
N ASP A 214 0.32 3.08 -19.90
CA ASP A 214 -0.24 4.43 -19.92
C ASP A 214 -1.21 4.63 -18.76
N GLN A 215 -2.12 3.68 -18.53
CA GLN A 215 -3.02 3.68 -17.38
C GLN A 215 -2.27 3.65 -16.04
N PHE A 216 -1.17 2.92 -15.94
CA PHE A 216 -0.32 2.88 -14.75
C PHE A 216 0.31 4.25 -14.48
N ARG A 217 0.84 4.90 -15.52
CA ARG A 217 1.41 6.24 -15.42
C ARG A 217 0.37 7.28 -15.04
N ASP A 218 -0.83 7.23 -15.61
CA ASP A 218 -1.92 8.16 -15.26
C ASP A 218 -2.27 8.09 -13.77
N VAL A 219 -2.41 6.87 -13.23
CA VAL A 219 -2.68 6.68 -11.79
C VAL A 219 -1.50 7.17 -10.93
N ALA A 220 -0.26 6.97 -11.37
CA ALA A 220 0.92 7.48 -10.67
C ALA A 220 0.95 9.02 -10.63
N VAL A 221 0.66 9.67 -11.76
CA VAL A 221 0.58 11.14 -11.86
C VAL A 221 -0.52 11.71 -10.96
N GLU A 222 -1.71 11.09 -10.94
CA GLU A 222 -2.78 11.46 -10.02
C GLU A 222 -2.37 11.28 -8.55
N ASN A 223 -1.63 10.21 -8.24
CA ASN A 223 -1.08 9.99 -6.90
C ASN A 223 -0.09 11.10 -6.50
N TRP A 224 0.72 11.60 -7.44
CA TRP A 224 1.72 12.62 -7.16
C TRP A 224 1.12 13.99 -6.82
N LYS A 225 -0.11 14.29 -7.25
CA LYS A 225 -0.83 15.51 -6.85
C LYS A 225 -1.03 15.62 -5.34
N ALA A 226 -1.01 14.50 -4.61
CA ALA A 226 -1.16 14.51 -3.15
C ALA A 226 0.16 14.77 -2.38
N LEU A 227 1.31 14.75 -3.06
CA LEU A 227 2.62 14.89 -2.40
C LEU A 227 2.82 16.23 -1.68
N PRO A 228 2.38 17.39 -2.23
CA PRO A 228 2.46 18.66 -1.50
C PRO A 228 1.69 18.62 -0.18
N TYR A 229 0.50 17.99 -0.14
CA TYR A 229 -0.25 17.80 1.09
C TYR A 229 0.50 16.91 2.08
N ILE A 230 1.06 15.79 1.60
CA ILE A 230 1.85 14.86 2.44
C ILE A 230 3.05 15.57 3.08
N LEU A 231 3.75 16.44 2.34
CA LEU A 231 4.87 17.22 2.85
C LEU A 231 4.45 18.25 3.91
N SER A 232 3.17 18.63 3.96
CA SER A 232 2.65 19.52 5.01
C SER A 232 2.29 18.80 6.31
N LEU A 233 2.26 17.46 6.31
CA LEU A 233 1.97 16.65 7.49
C LEU A 233 3.20 16.49 8.38
N GLU A 234 2.96 16.15 9.65
CA GLU A 234 4.03 15.72 10.55
C GLU A 234 4.79 14.51 9.97
N SER A 235 6.12 14.48 10.12
CA SER A 235 6.99 13.50 9.45
C SER A 235 6.55 12.05 9.67
N ILE A 236 6.01 11.69 10.84
CA ILE A 236 5.51 10.34 11.12
C ILE A 236 4.30 10.01 10.24
N VAL A 237 3.34 10.93 10.16
CA VAL A 237 2.12 10.73 9.36
C VAL A 237 2.48 10.67 7.89
N ALA A 238 3.33 11.61 7.43
CA ALA A 238 3.84 11.63 6.06
C ALA A 238 4.56 10.32 5.70
N SER A 239 5.38 9.79 6.62
CA SER A 239 6.17 8.58 6.41
C SER A 239 5.34 7.31 6.20
N ASN A 240 4.12 7.26 6.74
CA ASN A 240 3.20 6.14 6.55
C ASN A 240 2.47 6.22 5.21
N THR A 241 2.29 7.44 4.69
CA THR A 241 1.52 7.68 3.47
C THR A 241 2.40 7.61 2.21
N ILE A 242 3.70 7.88 2.33
CA ILE A 242 4.61 7.99 1.18
C ILE A 242 4.92 6.66 0.46
N ALA A 243 4.55 5.51 1.04
CA ALA A 243 4.90 4.20 0.50
C ALA A 243 4.35 3.94 -0.92
N THR A 244 3.30 4.64 -1.33
CA THR A 244 2.74 4.52 -2.70
C THR A 244 3.64 5.08 -3.77
N VAL A 245 4.52 6.03 -3.40
CA VAL A 245 5.50 6.62 -4.31
C VAL A 245 6.44 5.56 -4.85
N PHE A 246 6.73 4.50 -4.08
CA PHE A 246 7.62 3.44 -4.50
C PHE A 246 7.17 2.74 -5.78
N ILE A 247 5.86 2.46 -5.90
CA ILE A 247 5.33 1.82 -7.10
C ILE A 247 5.31 2.82 -8.25
N GLY A 248 4.73 4.01 -8.03
CA GLY A 248 4.60 5.03 -9.08
C GLY A 248 5.95 5.53 -9.63
N TYR A 249 7.03 5.44 -8.85
CA TYR A 249 8.36 5.94 -9.24
C TYR A 249 8.88 5.38 -10.58
N GLU A 250 8.59 4.11 -10.88
CA GLU A 250 9.00 3.48 -12.15
C GLU A 250 8.37 4.17 -13.37
N ALA A 251 7.17 4.75 -13.21
CA ALA A 251 6.48 5.47 -14.27
C ALA A 251 7.14 6.82 -14.60
N GLY A 252 7.98 7.37 -13.70
CA GLY A 252 8.55 8.70 -13.83
C GLY A 252 9.65 8.84 -14.89
N ASN A 253 9.69 9.98 -15.54
CA ASN A 253 10.86 10.43 -16.29
C ASN A 253 11.97 10.92 -15.33
N GLU A 254 13.12 11.35 -15.87
CA GLU A 254 14.28 11.77 -15.06
C GLU A 254 13.98 12.93 -14.10
N GLU A 255 13.22 13.93 -14.56
CA GLU A 255 12.84 15.10 -13.74
C GLU A 255 11.87 14.70 -12.64
N GLU A 256 10.85 13.90 -13.00
CA GLU A 256 9.86 13.37 -12.07
C GLU A 256 10.52 12.50 -11.00
N LYS A 257 11.43 11.61 -11.38
CA LYS A 257 12.19 10.77 -10.44
C LYS A 257 13.03 11.60 -9.49
N LEU A 258 13.73 12.63 -9.98
CA LEU A 258 14.50 13.53 -9.14
C LEU A 258 13.61 14.25 -8.11
N TYR A 259 12.44 14.71 -8.54
CA TYR A 259 11.43 15.31 -7.66
C TYR A 259 10.97 14.31 -6.59
N LEU A 260 10.57 13.11 -6.98
CA LEU A 260 10.09 12.08 -6.05
C LEU A 260 11.17 11.68 -5.02
N GLN A 261 12.43 11.58 -5.44
CA GLN A 261 13.55 11.38 -4.51
C GLN A 261 13.67 12.50 -3.48
N ASN A 262 13.50 13.77 -3.90
CA ASN A 262 13.51 14.90 -2.99
C ASN A 262 12.38 14.81 -1.97
N VAL A 263 11.16 14.50 -2.42
CA VAL A 263 10.00 14.30 -1.54
C VAL A 263 10.28 13.20 -0.52
N MET A 264 10.79 12.05 -0.96
CA MET A 264 11.16 10.93 -0.09
C MET A 264 12.18 11.33 0.98
N LEU A 265 13.23 12.07 0.60
CA LEU A 265 14.26 12.53 1.51
C LEU A 265 13.76 13.58 2.50
N SER A 266 12.85 14.47 2.07
CA SER A 266 12.22 15.48 2.94
C SER A 266 11.30 14.82 3.97
N VAL A 267 10.46 13.87 3.56
CA VAL A 267 9.61 13.11 4.49
C VAL A 267 10.45 12.30 5.49
N ASP A 268 11.61 11.81 5.05
CA ASP A 268 12.53 11.02 5.86
C ASP A 268 13.58 11.85 6.60
N GLU A 269 13.54 13.18 6.54
CA GLU A 269 14.53 14.05 7.19
C GLU A 269 14.65 13.76 8.70
N TYR A 270 13.50 13.59 9.36
CA TYR A 270 13.44 13.30 10.79
C TYR A 270 13.77 11.83 11.14
N LEU A 271 13.31 10.88 10.31
CA LEU A 271 13.39 9.44 10.63
C LEU A 271 14.72 8.81 10.21
N GLY A 272 15.38 9.34 9.18
CA GLY A 272 16.68 8.90 8.70
C GLY A 272 16.74 7.43 8.27
N ARG A 273 15.69 6.91 7.63
CA ARG A 273 15.58 5.51 7.20
C ARG A 273 16.20 5.25 5.84
N TYR A 274 16.25 6.25 4.97
CA TYR A 274 16.70 6.10 3.59
C TYR A 274 18.13 6.62 3.38
N PRO A 275 18.90 6.00 2.46
CA PRO A 275 20.21 6.50 2.08
C PRO A 275 20.09 7.91 1.50
N LYS A 276 21.02 8.80 1.89
CA LYS A 276 21.10 10.16 1.33
C LYS A 276 21.77 10.21 -0.05
N ASP A 277 22.49 9.15 -0.41
CA ASP A 277 23.03 8.97 -1.77
C ASP A 277 21.89 8.65 -2.74
N ARG A 278 21.78 9.45 -3.83
CA ARG A 278 20.66 9.36 -4.77
C ARG A 278 20.65 8.06 -5.57
N ALA A 279 21.81 7.53 -5.96
CA ALA A 279 21.87 6.28 -6.72
C ALA A 279 21.43 5.08 -5.86
N ARG A 280 21.85 5.05 -4.60
CA ARG A 280 21.38 4.04 -3.64
C ARG A 280 19.90 4.22 -3.32
N LEU A 281 19.41 5.46 -3.19
CA LEU A 281 18.00 5.74 -2.98
C LEU A 281 17.13 5.26 -4.16
N ASP A 282 17.55 5.54 -5.39
CA ASP A 282 16.91 5.06 -6.62
C ASP A 282 16.73 3.53 -6.59
N THR A 283 17.82 2.82 -6.28
CA THR A 283 17.81 1.37 -6.15
C THR A 283 16.83 0.91 -5.06
N VAL A 284 16.84 1.53 -3.88
CA VAL A 284 15.92 1.17 -2.78
C VAL A 284 14.46 1.37 -3.19
N ILE A 285 14.14 2.50 -3.84
CA ILE A 285 12.78 2.83 -4.28
C ILE A 285 12.29 1.82 -5.32
N LEU A 286 13.08 1.56 -6.36
CA LEU A 286 12.73 0.61 -7.42
C LEU A 286 12.55 -0.81 -6.89
N GLU A 287 13.44 -1.24 -6.00
CA GLU A 287 13.35 -2.58 -5.40
C GLU A 287 12.14 -2.71 -4.47
N ALA A 288 11.78 -1.65 -3.74
CA ALA A 288 10.54 -1.61 -2.96
C ALA A 288 9.30 -1.69 -3.87
N GLY A 289 9.27 -0.94 -4.98
CA GLY A 289 8.18 -1.02 -5.97
C GLY A 289 8.02 -2.43 -6.56
N LYS A 290 9.14 -3.09 -6.89
CA LYS A 290 9.14 -4.49 -7.37
C LYS A 290 8.64 -5.49 -6.32
N LEU A 291 9.00 -5.29 -5.05
CA LEU A 291 8.51 -6.13 -3.96
C LEU A 291 6.98 -6.01 -3.79
N LEU A 292 6.46 -4.77 -3.87
CA LEU A 292 5.03 -4.49 -3.76
C LEU A 292 4.19 -4.99 -4.95
N THR A 293 4.84 -5.46 -6.02
CA THR A 293 4.19 -5.96 -7.24
C THR A 293 4.52 -7.42 -7.54
N GLY A 294 5.23 -8.12 -6.64
CA GLY A 294 5.62 -9.51 -6.82
C GLY A 294 6.73 -9.71 -7.87
N LEU A 295 7.28 -8.61 -8.40
CA LEU A 295 8.40 -8.57 -9.36
C LEU A 295 9.74 -8.96 -8.74
N LYS A 296 9.80 -9.07 -7.42
CA LYS A 296 10.92 -9.63 -6.67
C LYS A 296 10.36 -10.57 -5.60
N PRO A 297 11.03 -11.70 -5.28
CA PRO A 297 10.64 -12.48 -4.11
C PRO A 297 10.71 -11.60 -2.87
N VAL A 298 9.78 -11.79 -1.94
CA VAL A 298 9.91 -11.17 -0.62
C VAL A 298 11.12 -11.81 0.05
N LEU A 299 12.22 -11.05 0.13
CA LEU A 299 13.48 -11.53 0.71
C LEU A 299 13.26 -11.84 2.18
N LYS A 300 13.77 -12.98 2.65
CA LYS A 300 13.72 -13.36 4.07
C LYS A 300 14.47 -12.39 4.99
N GLU A 301 15.39 -11.60 4.46
CA GLU A 301 16.13 -10.59 5.22
C GLU A 301 16.48 -9.42 4.28
N LEU A 302 16.11 -8.19 4.65
CA LEU A 302 16.80 -7.01 4.11
C LEU A 302 18.24 -7.07 4.62
N PRO A 303 19.26 -6.81 3.77
CA PRO A 303 20.62 -6.72 4.27
C PRO A 303 20.65 -5.65 5.36
N ASN A 304 21.02 -6.06 6.58
CA ASN A 304 21.27 -5.14 7.67
C ASN A 304 22.27 -4.10 7.16
N ASN A 305 21.81 -2.87 6.96
CA ASN A 305 22.68 -1.73 6.71
C ASN A 305 23.53 -1.55 7.97
N SER A 306 24.73 -2.13 7.93
CA SER A 306 25.83 -1.88 8.85
C SER A 306 26.73 -0.79 8.28
#